data_AF-A0A3C1RV44-F1
#
_entry.id   AF-A0A3C1RV44-F1
#
_cell.length_a   1.000
_cell.length_b   1.000
_cell.length_c   1.000
_cell.angle_alpha   90.00
_cell.angle_beta   90.00
_cell.angle_gamma   90.00
#
_symmetry.space_group_name_H-M   'P 1'
#
loop_
_entity.id
_entity.type
_entity.pdbx_description
1 polymer ?
#
loop_
_entity_poly.entity_id
_entity_poly.type
_entity_poly.pdbx_seq_one_letter_code
_entity_poly.pdbx_strand_id
1 'polypeptide(L)'
;MIYSITVNYYSTELIQRLINSLVETLHETSLHGINYQVIIINNSLDDVSIHQLKSPSILVLDAPENIGFGRACNIGLNWVYQQDSQAIVWLINPDAYLSKNTLS
;
A
#
# COMPACT_ATOMS: atom_id res chain seq x y z
N MET A 1 13.14 4.99 3.82
CA MET A 1 11.91 5.02 3.01
C MET A 1 10.88 4.15 3.71
N ILE A 2 9.61 4.53 3.73
CA ILE A 2 8.54 3.70 4.32
C ILE A 2 7.75 3.04 3.19
N TYR A 3 7.54 1.74 3.26
CA TYR A 3 6.72 1.00 2.31
C TYR A 3 5.43 0.55 3.00
N SER A 4 4.29 0.92 2.46
CA SER A 4 2.98 0.45 2.92
C SER A 4 2.47 -0.63 1.98
N ILE A 5 2.35 -1.86 2.44
CA ILE A 5 1.81 -2.98 1.66
C ILE A 5 0.37 -3.21 2.09
N THR A 6 -0.55 -3.13 1.12
CA THR A 6 -1.95 -3.52 1.30
C THR A 6 -2.36 -4.55 0.27
N VAL A 7 -3.42 -5.31 0.57
CA VAL A 7 -3.90 -6.39 -0.28
C VAL A 7 -5.31 -6.04 -0.74
N ASN A 8 -5.52 -6.00 -2.05
CA ASN A 8 -6.84 -5.83 -2.63
C ASN A 8 -7.56 -7.17 -2.75
N TYR A 9 -8.77 -7.23 -2.22
CA TYR A 9 -9.75 -8.25 -2.56
C TYR A 9 -11.11 -7.56 -2.70
N TYR A 10 -11.43 -7.11 -3.91
CA TYR A 10 -12.62 -6.29 -4.22
C TYR A 10 -12.79 -5.05 -3.30
N SER A 11 -11.69 -4.38 -2.98
CA SER A 11 -11.63 -3.32 -1.96
C SER A 11 -11.06 -2.00 -2.50
N THR A 12 -11.11 -1.79 -3.82
CA THR A 12 -10.52 -0.62 -4.49
C THR A 12 -10.94 0.72 -3.85
N GLU A 13 -12.23 0.91 -3.53
CA GLU A 13 -12.69 2.14 -2.89
C GLU A 13 -12.12 2.36 -1.48
N LEU A 14 -11.98 1.29 -0.70
CA LEU A 14 -11.40 1.37 0.65
C LEU A 14 -9.91 1.69 0.58
N ILE A 15 -9.20 1.06 -0.35
CA ILE A 15 -7.77 1.33 -0.59
C ILE A 15 -7.57 2.78 -1.07
N GLN A 16 -8.45 3.30 -1.92
CA GLN A 16 -8.41 4.72 -2.31
C GLN A 16 -8.57 5.64 -1.10
N ARG A 17 -9.46 5.32 -0.16
CA ARG A 17 -9.63 6.10 1.09
C ARG A 17 -8.41 6.01 2.01
N LEU A 18 -7.81 4.81 2.13
CA LEU A 18 -6.56 4.62 2.86
C LEU A 18 -5.45 5.52 2.28
N ILE A 19 -5.25 5.48 0.96
CA ILE A 19 -4.25 6.30 0.26
C ILE A 19 -4.48 7.78 0.53
N ASN A 20 -5.72 8.26 0.41
CA ASN A 20 -6.04 9.66 0.66
C ASN A 20 -5.67 10.08 2.10
N SER A 21 -6.03 9.26 3.10
CA SER A 21 -5.68 9.54 4.50
C SER A 21 -4.16 9.55 4.77
N LEU A 22 -3.41 8.68 4.07
CA LEU A 22 -1.96 8.63 4.17
C LEU A 22 -1.32 9.87 3.55
N VAL A 23 -1.79 10.29 2.36
CA VAL A 23 -1.35 11.50 1.67
C VAL A 23 -1.61 12.74 2.53
N GLU A 24 -2.82 12.89 3.07
CA GLU A 24 -3.18 13.99 3.97
C GLU A 24 -2.25 14.06 5.20
N THR A 25 -2.02 12.92 5.85
CA THR A 25 -1.15 12.85 7.04
C THR A 25 0.30 13.24 6.72
N LEU A 26 0.82 12.88 5.55
CA LEU A 26 2.19 13.19 5.15
C LEU A 26 2.36 14.64 4.67
N HIS A 27 1.31 15.28 4.15
CA HIS A 27 1.35 16.69 3.77
C HIS A 27 1.25 17.65 4.96
N GLU A 28 0.48 17.29 6.00
CA GLU A 28 0.21 18.16 7.15
C GLU A 28 1.28 18.09 8.26
N THR A 29 2.13 17.08 8.26
CA THR A 29 3.12 16.86 9.32
C THR A 29 4.46 17.53 8.99
N SER A 30 5.25 17.83 10.03
CA SER A 30 6.66 18.26 9.92
C SER A 30 7.59 17.21 9.29
N LEU A 31 7.03 16.09 8.81
CA LEU A 31 7.70 14.99 8.11
C LEU A 31 7.97 15.29 6.62
N HIS A 32 7.95 16.57 6.23
CA HIS A 32 8.39 17.02 4.90
C HIS A 32 9.77 16.40 4.58
N GLY A 33 9.79 15.44 3.65
CA GLY A 33 10.99 14.71 3.24
C GLY A 33 11.00 13.21 3.54
N ILE A 34 10.01 12.64 4.23
CA ILE A 34 9.88 11.18 4.30
C ILE A 34 9.42 10.64 2.94
N ASN A 35 10.33 9.94 2.27
CA ASN A 35 9.99 9.16 1.08
C ASN A 35 9.15 7.94 1.46
N TYR A 36 8.03 7.77 0.77
CA TYR A 36 7.13 6.62 0.93
C TYR A 36 6.75 6.00 -0.41
N GLN A 37 6.33 4.74 -0.38
CA GLN A 37 5.69 4.07 -1.50
C GLN A 37 4.58 3.14 -1.00
N VAL A 38 3.45 3.16 -1.68
CA VAL A 38 2.35 2.22 -1.44
C VAL A 38 2.48 1.08 -2.44
N ILE A 39 2.41 -0.16 -1.95
CA ILE A 39 2.39 -1.37 -2.77
C ILE A 39 1.06 -2.06 -2.53
N ILE A 40 0.29 -2.20 -3.59
CA ILE A 40 -1.00 -2.88 -3.59
C ILE A 40 -0.81 -4.24 -4.26
N ILE A 41 -1.13 -5.31 -3.54
CA ILE A 41 -1.17 -6.66 -4.11
C ILE A 41 -2.61 -6.95 -4.51
N ASN A 42 -2.89 -6.99 -5.80
CA ASN A 42 -4.19 -7.35 -6.32
C ASN A 42 -4.42 -8.86 -6.19
N ASN A 43 -5.17 -9.25 -5.18
CA ASN A 43 -5.49 -10.63 -4.84
C ASN A 43 -6.90 -11.04 -5.34
N SER A 44 -7.47 -10.23 -6.24
CA SER A 44 -8.72 -10.47 -6.98
C SER A 44 -8.54 -10.00 -8.43
N LEU A 45 -8.05 -10.88 -9.31
CA LEU A 45 -7.69 -10.54 -10.70
C LEU A 45 -8.83 -9.90 -11.51
N ASP A 46 -10.08 -10.23 -11.18
CA ASP A 46 -11.27 -9.65 -11.83
C ASP A 46 -11.52 -8.18 -11.44
N ASP A 47 -10.98 -7.73 -10.31
CA ASP A 47 -11.04 -6.34 -9.88
C ASP A 47 -9.96 -5.51 -10.58
N VAL A 48 -10.16 -5.27 -11.88
CA VAL A 48 -9.25 -4.47 -12.71
C VAL A 48 -9.21 -2.98 -12.31
N SER A 49 -10.20 -2.52 -11.52
CA SER A 49 -10.34 -1.12 -11.13
C SER A 49 -9.18 -0.65 -10.25
N ILE A 50 -8.57 -1.55 -9.47
CA ILE A 50 -7.43 -1.25 -8.60
C ILE A 50 -6.22 -0.67 -9.34
N HIS A 51 -6.05 -1.01 -10.63
CA HIS A 51 -4.95 -0.49 -11.43
C HIS A 51 -5.10 1.00 -11.77
N GLN A 52 -6.30 1.56 -11.65
CA GLN A 52 -6.53 3.01 -11.78
C GLN A 52 -5.83 3.80 -10.66
N LEU A 53 -5.48 3.15 -9.55
CA LEU A 53 -4.75 3.76 -8.44
C LEU A 53 -3.24 3.87 -8.69
N LYS A 54 -2.71 3.28 -9.77
CA LYS A 54 -1.27 3.34 -10.10
C LYS A 54 -0.81 4.79 -10.24
N SER A 55 0.31 5.12 -9.61
CA SER A 55 0.95 6.44 -9.68
C SER A 55 2.46 6.31 -9.42
N PRO A 56 3.26 7.38 -9.54
CA PRO A 56 4.69 7.31 -9.20
C PRO A 56 4.98 6.82 -7.76
N SER A 57 4.07 7.06 -6.81
CA SER A 57 4.18 6.60 -5.42
C SER A 57 3.37 5.34 -5.10
N ILE A 58 2.65 4.78 -6.09
CA ILE A 58 1.75 3.63 -5.90
C ILE A 58 2.07 2.54 -6.94
N LEU A 59 2.63 1.43 -6.48
CA LEU A 59 2.84 0.22 -7.25
C LEU A 59 1.66 -0.74 -7.06
N VAL A 60 1.17 -1.33 -8.16
CA VAL A 60 0.17 -2.41 -8.10
C VAL A 60 0.76 -3.65 -8.76
N LEU A 61 0.82 -4.75 -8.01
CA LEU A 61 1.27 -6.07 -8.44
C LEU A 61 0.11 -7.05 -8.38
N ASP A 62 -0.04 -7.89 -9.39
CA ASP A 62 -1.09 -8.91 -9.42
C ASP A 62 -0.62 -10.22 -8.78
N ALA A 63 -1.45 -10.80 -7.92
CA ALA A 63 -1.30 -12.18 -7.48
C ALA A 63 -1.83 -13.13 -8.58
N PRO A 64 -1.30 -14.35 -8.71
CA PRO A 64 -1.75 -15.30 -9.74
C PRO A 64 -3.19 -15.78 -9.54
N GLU A 65 -3.68 -15.73 -8.32
CA GLU A 65 -5.04 -16.09 -7.89
C GLU A 65 -5.29 -15.48 -6.50
N ASN A 66 -6.45 -15.75 -5.91
CA ASN A 66 -6.66 -15.46 -4.50
C ASN A 66 -5.80 -16.41 -3.63
N ILE A 67 -4.66 -15.91 -3.20
CA ILE A 67 -3.71 -16.61 -2.34
C ILE A 67 -3.88 -16.24 -0.86
N GLY A 68 -4.88 -15.45 -0.50
CA GLY A 68 -5.09 -14.96 0.86
C GLY A 68 -4.08 -13.91 1.31
N PHE A 69 -4.43 -13.19 2.39
CA PHE A 69 -3.74 -11.98 2.83
C PHE A 69 -2.24 -12.18 3.10
N GLY A 70 -1.87 -13.16 3.93
CA GLY A 70 -0.47 -13.36 4.33
C GLY A 70 0.47 -13.68 3.17
N ARG A 71 0.03 -14.52 2.21
CA ARG A 71 0.84 -14.84 1.02
C ARG A 71 0.92 -13.64 0.07
N ALA A 72 -0.16 -12.88 -0.07
CA ALA A 72 -0.14 -11.63 -0.81
C ALA A 72 0.84 -10.62 -0.19
N CYS A 73 0.86 -10.44 1.14
CA CYS A 73 1.87 -9.62 1.82
C CYS A 73 3.29 -10.08 1.50
N ASN A 74 3.55 -11.39 1.43
CA ASN A 74 4.87 -11.92 1.08
C ASN A 74 5.32 -11.54 -0.34
N ILE A 75 4.41 -11.42 -1.32
CA ILE A 75 4.74 -10.90 -2.65
C ILE A 75 5.29 -9.49 -2.54
N GLY A 76 4.58 -8.62 -1.81
CA GLY A 76 5.02 -7.24 -1.58
C GLY A 76 6.34 -7.17 -0.81
N LEU A 77 6.49 -7.95 0.27
CA LEU A 77 7.71 -7.98 1.07
C LEU A 77 8.93 -8.44 0.27
N ASN A 78 8.77 -9.47 -0.57
CA ASN A 78 9.84 -9.93 -1.46
C ASN A 78 10.25 -8.85 -2.45
N TRP A 79 9.28 -8.12 -3.03
CA TRP A 79 9.57 -7.00 -3.91
C TRP A 79 10.33 -5.90 -3.17
N VAL A 80 9.86 -5.49 -1.98
CA VAL A 80 10.55 -4.46 -1.17
C VAL A 80 11.96 -4.90 -0.82
N TYR A 81 12.15 -6.14 -0.36
CA TYR A 81 13.46 -6.66 0.03
C TYR A 81 14.48 -6.62 -1.13
N GLN A 82 14.02 -6.83 -2.37
CA GLN A 82 14.86 -6.72 -3.56
C GLN A 82 15.24 -5.27 -3.91
N GLN A 83 14.41 -4.28 -3.54
CA GLN A 83 14.69 -2.85 -3.79
C GLN A 83 15.46 -2.19 -2.64
N ASP A 84 15.06 -2.47 -1.41
CA ASP A 84 15.58 -1.91 -0.16
C ASP A 84 15.48 -2.94 0.97
N SER A 85 16.56 -3.67 1.20
CA SER A 85 16.64 -4.71 2.24
C SER A 85 16.62 -4.17 3.69
N GLN A 86 16.74 -2.85 3.87
CA GLN A 86 16.73 -2.18 5.18
C GLN A 86 15.45 -1.35 5.37
N ALA A 87 14.46 -1.52 4.49
CA ALA A 87 13.21 -0.79 4.51
C ALA A 87 12.41 -1.02 5.80
N ILE A 88 11.69 0.03 6.22
CA ILE A 88 10.58 -0.10 7.16
C ILE A 88 9.32 -0.41 6.35
N VAL A 89 8.66 -1.53 6.67
CA VAL A 89 7.46 -1.98 5.97
C VAL A 89 6.27 -2.03 6.92
N TRP A 90 5.15 -1.43 6.52
CA TRP A 90 3.87 -1.57 7.19
C TRP A 90 2.97 -2.47 6.36
N LEU A 91 2.53 -3.57 6.94
CA LEU A 91 1.41 -4.33 6.42
C LEU A 91 0.13 -3.67 6.92
N ILE A 92 -0.65 -3.10 6.01
CA ILE A 92 -1.81 -2.29 6.36
C ILE A 92 -3.08 -2.85 5.71
N ASN A 93 -4.12 -3.01 6.51
CA ASN A 93 -5.40 -3.50 6.03
C ASN A 93 -6.02 -2.50 5.03
N PRO A 94 -6.73 -2.97 4.00
CA PRO A 94 -7.29 -2.13 2.95
C PRO A 94 -8.37 -1.15 3.45
N ASP A 95 -8.97 -1.40 4.62
CA ASP A 95 -10.00 -0.59 5.26
C ASP A 95 -9.45 0.33 6.38
N ALA A 96 -8.14 0.34 6.60
CA ALA A 96 -7.52 1.25 7.55
C ALA A 96 -7.60 2.71 7.08
N TYR A 97 -7.61 3.63 8.03
CA TYR A 97 -7.46 5.06 7.79
C TYR A 97 -6.48 5.64 8.81
N LEU A 98 -5.65 6.59 8.37
CA LEU A 98 -4.73 7.29 9.26
C LEU A 98 -5.41 8.56 9.77
N SER A 99 -5.39 8.75 11.09
CA SER A 99 -5.81 10.02 11.68
C SER A 99 -4.66 11.04 11.63
N LYS A 100 -5.01 12.32 11.75
CA LYS A 100 -4.04 13.40 11.89
C LYS A 100 -3.07 13.06 13.03
N ASN A 101 -1.77 13.25 12.81
CA ASN A 101 -0.69 12.96 13.76
C ASN A 101 -0.41 11.47 14.04
N THR A 102 -0.92 10.52 13.25
CA THR A 102 -0.55 9.10 13.41
C THR A 102 0.97 8.89 13.28
N LEU A 103 1.66 9.75 12.53
CA LEU A 103 3.08 9.61 12.18
C LEU A 103 4.00 10.62 12.87
N SER A 104 3.48 11.48 13.76
CA SER A 104 4.23 12.55 14.43
C SER A 104 5.00 12.07 15.66
#